data_AF-A0A951KLT0-F1
#
_entry.id   AF-A0A951KLT0-F1
#
_cell.length_a   1.000
_cell.length_b   1.000
_cell.length_c   1.000
_cell.angle_alpha   90.00
_cell.angle_beta   90.00
_cell.angle_gamma   90.00
#
_symmetry.space_group_name_H-M   'P 1'
#
loop_
_entity.id
_entity.type
_entity.pdbx_description
1 polymer ?
#
loop_
_entity_poly.entity_id
_entity_poly.type
_entity_poly.pdbx_seq_one_letter_code
_entity_poly.pdbx_strand_id
1 'polypeptide(L)'
;MAKEYFPLSFNSEGFPINLGEQRELLAAIVDDAHPVTDLWILAHGWNNDINQGQATYLGWIQRMREVARQKVHDPSYHSLFAGVHWPSKAWAGDVAQMVAAGGAAIPTGGGEGEFELRRPGTPADELPAVQVPESALAPSPKVAVDPVQRTAFIAQYQPIMDPEGVYGLDYVRDFGRLYDLMFQAGPPPQHEVEEFLRLLKKYKTTDPHNDNIETVNVLSAPISELAQRLTAELSAAPQEYERLGIFDRLLDVFRTFTFWQMKGRAAIVGETGIYPFLVGLRQELKKRNHSVRIHLMGHSFGAKLVSAAVFPAAGASDLEHPLVDTLVLLLGAFSQFSFSNNIPVARGAVGRYSAILQQKLVKNPIVTIYSQHDTANRVFYAAGMRLASPFSEAIYELAGAAETAEAYKISRDRYGSIGANGAQGLVDQSFRAIDIQPLNKNYNWGNLAGVTCINIDGASVINNGTFPTGAHSDIEHPEIFHLALSISLR
;
A
#
# COMPACT_ATOMS: atom_id res chain seq x y z
N MET A 1 -18.74 5.99 28.82
CA MET A 1 -17.47 6.45 28.22
C MET A 1 -17.82 7.06 26.88
N ALA A 2 -17.28 8.24 26.56
CA ALA A 2 -17.49 8.86 25.25
C ALA A 2 -16.91 7.95 24.14
N LYS A 3 -17.52 7.97 22.96
CA LYS A 3 -16.99 7.26 21.77
C LYS A 3 -15.71 7.99 21.35
N GLU A 4 -14.57 7.31 21.43
CA GLU A 4 -13.25 7.90 21.13
C GLU A 4 -12.70 7.53 19.75
N TYR A 5 -13.40 6.64 19.02
CA TYR A 5 -13.08 6.21 17.67
C TYR A 5 -14.27 6.44 16.73
N PHE A 6 -14.01 7.06 15.58
CA PHE A 6 -15.01 7.37 14.56
C PHE A 6 -14.61 6.77 13.21
N PRO A 7 -15.41 5.88 12.60
CA PRO A 7 -15.17 5.48 11.22
C PRO A 7 -15.43 6.66 10.29
N LEU A 8 -14.71 6.72 9.17
CA LEU A 8 -15.00 7.60 8.03
C LEU A 8 -15.01 6.75 6.76
N SER A 9 -16.19 6.39 6.29
CA SER A 9 -16.38 5.42 5.22
C SER A 9 -16.60 6.09 3.86
N PHE A 10 -15.83 5.67 2.87
CA PHE A 10 -15.86 6.21 1.51
C PHE A 10 -16.06 5.09 0.48
N ASN A 11 -16.74 5.43 -0.63
CA ASN A 11 -16.82 4.56 -1.80
C ASN A 11 -15.55 4.70 -2.66
N SER A 12 -15.48 4.00 -3.79
CA SER A 12 -14.28 3.97 -4.65
C SER A 12 -14.01 5.28 -5.39
N GLU A 13 -15.01 6.14 -5.49
CA GLU A 13 -14.93 7.51 -6.03
C GLU A 13 -14.57 8.53 -4.95
N GLY A 14 -14.39 8.08 -3.69
CA GLY A 14 -14.07 8.90 -2.53
C GLY A 14 -15.26 9.69 -1.98
N PHE A 15 -16.49 9.38 -2.39
CA PHE A 15 -17.67 9.95 -1.79
C PHE A 15 -17.99 9.28 -0.44
N PRO A 16 -18.40 10.04 0.59
CA PRO A 16 -18.76 9.48 1.88
C PRO A 16 -20.00 8.59 1.76
N ILE A 17 -19.91 7.36 2.27
CA ILE A 17 -21.03 6.40 2.29
C ILE A 17 -22.05 6.80 3.37
N ASN A 18 -21.56 7.38 4.48
CA ASN A 18 -22.39 7.82 5.59
C ASN A 18 -21.98 9.21 6.08
N LEU A 19 -22.69 10.24 5.61
CA LEU A 19 -22.49 11.63 6.10
C LEU A 19 -22.78 11.79 7.61
N GLY A 20 -23.46 10.85 8.25
CA GLY A 20 -23.63 10.80 9.70
C GLY A 20 -22.29 10.66 10.43
N GLU A 21 -21.37 9.86 9.90
CA GLU A 21 -20.05 9.61 10.52
C GLU A 21 -19.22 10.89 10.66
N GLN A 22 -19.14 11.69 9.59
CA GLN A 22 -18.44 12.97 9.60
C GLN A 22 -19.09 13.97 10.57
N ARG A 23 -20.42 13.98 10.63
CA ARG A 23 -21.17 14.85 11.55
C ARG A 23 -20.99 14.45 13.02
N GLU A 24 -20.99 13.15 13.31
CA GLU A 24 -20.71 12.61 14.65
C GLU A 24 -19.30 12.97 15.10
N LEU A 25 -18.31 12.77 14.23
CA LEU A 25 -16.92 13.14 14.51
C LEU A 25 -16.78 14.64 14.77
N LEU A 26 -17.36 15.48 13.90
CA LEU A 26 -17.33 16.92 14.08
C LEU A 26 -18.00 17.34 15.39
N ALA A 27 -19.16 16.75 15.73
CA ALA A 27 -19.86 17.03 16.97
C ALA A 27 -19.03 16.67 18.21
N ALA A 28 -18.28 15.56 18.16
CA ALA A 28 -17.37 15.17 19.23
C ALA A 28 -16.15 16.10 19.36
N ILE A 29 -15.61 16.58 18.22
CA ILE A 29 -14.46 17.50 18.22
C ILE A 29 -14.82 18.86 18.86
N VAL A 30 -16.03 19.35 18.59
CA VAL A 30 -16.49 20.68 19.04
C VAL A 30 -17.29 20.64 20.35
N ASP A 31 -17.27 19.51 21.07
CA ASP A 31 -17.93 19.36 22.36
C ASP A 31 -17.12 20.02 23.47
N ASP A 32 -17.58 21.18 23.95
CA ASP A 32 -16.92 21.92 25.03
C ASP A 32 -16.90 21.15 26.37
N ALA A 33 -17.78 20.16 26.56
CA ALA A 33 -17.77 19.31 27.76
C ALA A 33 -16.64 18.27 27.75
N HIS A 34 -16.11 17.93 26.57
CA HIS A 34 -15.01 16.98 26.39
C HIS A 34 -13.97 17.57 25.42
N PRO A 35 -13.19 18.58 25.84
CA PRO A 35 -12.27 19.28 24.95
C PRO A 35 -11.28 18.32 24.28
N VAL A 36 -11.22 18.36 22.94
CA VAL A 36 -10.24 17.63 22.13
C VAL A 36 -9.09 18.58 21.80
N THR A 37 -7.84 18.13 21.96
CA THR A 37 -6.65 18.89 21.55
C THR A 37 -6.02 18.34 20.27
N ASP A 38 -6.20 17.05 20.01
CA ASP A 38 -5.53 16.34 18.93
C ASP A 38 -6.51 15.39 18.22
N LEU A 39 -6.67 15.54 16.91
CA LEU A 39 -7.39 14.59 16.07
C LEU A 39 -6.39 13.77 15.24
N TRP A 40 -6.40 12.46 15.42
CA TRP A 40 -5.66 11.52 14.58
C TRP A 40 -6.57 10.88 13.54
N ILE A 41 -6.27 11.08 12.26
CA ILE A 41 -6.93 10.41 11.15
C ILE A 41 -5.98 9.34 10.62
N LEU A 42 -6.42 8.09 10.71
CA LEU A 42 -5.63 6.90 10.39
C LEU A 42 -6.10 6.28 9.08
N ALA A 43 -5.16 5.88 8.22
CA ALA A 43 -5.44 5.21 6.95
C ALA A 43 -4.62 3.91 6.81
N HIS A 44 -5.29 2.76 6.79
CA HIS A 44 -4.66 1.46 6.58
C HIS A 44 -4.28 1.22 5.11
N GLY A 45 -3.42 0.24 4.91
CA GLY A 45 -2.96 -0.22 3.60
C GLY A 45 -3.95 -1.07 2.82
N TRP A 46 -3.42 -1.63 1.72
CA TRP A 46 -4.12 -2.56 0.85
C TRP A 46 -4.49 -3.88 1.56
N ASN A 47 -5.48 -4.57 0.99
CA ASN A 47 -5.95 -5.91 1.30
C ASN A 47 -6.68 -6.08 2.63
N ASN A 48 -7.39 -5.03 3.06
CA ASN A 48 -8.22 -5.07 4.25
C ASN A 48 -9.70 -4.89 3.89
N ASP A 49 -10.55 -5.79 4.38
CA ASP A 49 -11.97 -5.44 4.53
C ASP A 49 -12.19 -4.47 5.69
N ILE A 50 -13.44 -4.02 5.84
CA ILE A 50 -13.85 -3.08 6.90
C ILE A 50 -13.47 -3.62 8.30
N ASN A 51 -13.62 -4.91 8.55
CA ASN A 51 -13.34 -5.51 9.86
C ASN A 51 -11.83 -5.56 10.13
N GLN A 52 -11.05 -5.98 9.14
CA GLN A 52 -9.59 -6.01 9.21
C GLN A 52 -8.99 -4.60 9.34
N GLY A 53 -9.53 -3.64 8.59
CA GLY A 53 -9.18 -2.24 8.69
C GLY A 53 -9.50 -1.67 10.08
N GLN A 54 -10.69 -1.96 10.61
CA GLN A 54 -11.07 -1.58 11.96
C GLN A 54 -10.15 -2.21 13.03
N ALA A 55 -9.82 -3.49 12.91
CA ALA A 55 -8.92 -4.18 13.83
C ALA A 55 -7.54 -3.51 13.86
N THR A 56 -7.00 -3.17 12.67
CA THR A 56 -5.73 -2.43 12.54
C THR A 56 -5.79 -1.09 13.27
N TYR A 57 -6.87 -0.32 13.07
CA TYR A 57 -7.03 0.96 13.77
C TYR A 57 -7.14 0.81 15.28
N LEU A 58 -7.89 -0.18 15.77
CA LEU A 58 -8.01 -0.43 17.20
C LEU A 58 -6.67 -0.80 17.83
N GLY A 59 -5.86 -1.62 17.14
CA GLY A 59 -4.49 -1.94 17.55
C GLY A 59 -3.61 -0.68 17.65
N TRP A 60 -3.61 0.16 16.60
CA TRP A 60 -2.86 1.42 16.60
C TRP A 60 -3.30 2.39 17.69
N ILE A 61 -4.61 2.54 17.89
CA ILE A 61 -5.18 3.40 18.93
C ILE A 61 -4.78 2.90 20.32
N GLN A 62 -4.83 1.58 20.55
CA GLN A 62 -4.38 0.99 21.80
C GLN A 62 -2.91 1.31 22.05
N ARG A 63 -2.03 1.08 21.07
CA ARG A 63 -0.59 1.37 21.19
C ARG A 63 -0.31 2.84 21.41
N MET A 64 -0.99 3.72 20.67
CA MET A 64 -0.82 5.16 20.84
C MET A 64 -1.23 5.61 22.25
N ARG A 65 -2.32 5.07 22.81
CA ARG A 65 -2.73 5.34 24.20
C ARG A 65 -1.73 4.81 25.22
N GLU A 66 -1.23 3.59 25.04
CA GLU A 66 -0.22 2.98 25.91
C GLU A 66 1.03 3.86 25.99
N VAL A 67 1.49 4.36 24.84
CA VAL A 67 2.65 5.24 24.75
C VAL A 67 2.33 6.64 25.26
N ALA A 68 1.15 7.20 24.96
CA ALA A 68 0.76 8.52 25.42
C ALA A 68 0.76 8.62 26.95
N ARG A 69 0.27 7.60 27.66
CA ARG A 69 0.32 7.51 29.14
C ARG A 69 1.75 7.56 29.69
N GLN A 70 2.74 7.12 28.92
CA GLN A 70 4.14 7.09 29.34
C GLN A 70 4.91 8.35 28.93
N LYS A 71 4.54 8.97 27.80
CA LYS A 71 5.34 9.99 27.11
C LYS A 71 4.72 11.38 27.11
N VAL A 72 3.41 11.50 27.31
CA VAL A 72 2.72 12.77 27.30
C VAL A 72 2.46 13.20 28.74
N HIS A 73 3.15 14.26 29.15
CA HIS A 73 3.05 14.80 30.51
C HIS A 73 2.09 15.99 30.60
N ASP A 74 1.60 16.50 29.46
CA ASP A 74 0.61 17.57 29.42
C ASP A 74 -0.78 17.01 29.79
N PRO A 75 -1.35 17.39 30.95
CA PRO A 75 -2.65 16.89 31.38
C PRO A 75 -3.81 17.43 30.53
N SER A 76 -3.57 18.44 29.69
CA SER A 76 -4.58 18.96 28.76
C SER A 76 -4.66 18.13 27.47
N TYR A 77 -3.72 17.22 27.21
CA TYR A 77 -3.73 16.38 26.02
C TYR A 77 -4.92 15.42 25.99
N HIS A 78 -5.81 15.64 25.02
CA HIS A 78 -6.97 14.80 24.76
C HIS A 78 -7.05 14.47 23.27
N SER A 79 -6.79 13.21 22.94
CA SER A 79 -6.78 12.72 21.56
C SER A 79 -8.10 12.09 21.15
N LEU A 80 -8.57 12.40 19.95
CA LEU A 80 -9.67 11.72 19.26
C LEU A 80 -9.14 10.97 18.03
N PHE A 81 -9.77 9.86 17.68
CA PHE A 81 -9.33 9.02 16.56
C PHE A 81 -10.41 8.85 15.51
N ALA A 82 -10.00 8.96 14.25
CA ALA A 82 -10.82 8.62 13.09
C ALA A 82 -10.10 7.62 12.19
N GLY A 83 -10.82 6.63 11.66
CA GLY A 83 -10.26 5.63 10.75
C GLY A 83 -10.91 5.71 9.37
N VAL A 84 -10.10 5.85 8.32
CA VAL A 84 -10.59 5.93 6.94
C VAL A 84 -10.89 4.53 6.42
N HIS A 85 -12.17 4.23 6.18
CA HIS A 85 -12.60 2.98 5.56
C HIS A 85 -12.82 3.21 4.08
N TRP A 86 -12.11 2.45 3.26
CA TRP A 86 -12.13 2.59 1.81
C TRP A 86 -12.08 1.21 1.13
N PRO A 87 -12.54 1.06 -0.12
CA PRO A 87 -12.62 -0.25 -0.79
C PRO A 87 -11.22 -0.80 -1.11
N SER A 88 -10.59 -1.42 -0.11
CA SER A 88 -9.17 -1.78 -0.11
C SER A 88 -8.91 -3.28 -0.12
N LYS A 89 -9.92 -4.15 0.01
CA LYS A 89 -9.68 -5.60 0.05
C LYS A 89 -9.45 -6.14 -1.36
N ALA A 90 -8.29 -6.75 -1.67
CA ALA A 90 -8.10 -7.44 -2.95
C ALA A 90 -8.36 -8.95 -2.94
N TRP A 91 -8.21 -9.60 -1.79
CA TRP A 91 -8.21 -11.05 -1.73
C TRP A 91 -8.86 -11.57 -0.44
N ALA A 92 -9.77 -12.54 -0.58
CA ALA A 92 -10.08 -13.46 0.51
C ALA A 92 -9.03 -14.58 0.47
N GLY A 93 -8.55 -15.02 1.64
CA GLY A 93 -7.34 -15.83 1.82
C GLY A 93 -7.28 -17.18 1.09
N ASP A 94 -8.37 -17.63 0.49
CA ASP A 94 -8.47 -18.99 -0.05
C ASP A 94 -7.86 -19.13 -1.45
N VAL A 95 -7.85 -18.10 -2.31
CA VAL A 95 -7.27 -18.24 -3.66
C VAL A 95 -5.73 -18.29 -3.65
N ALA A 96 -5.08 -17.66 -2.66
CA ALA A 96 -3.64 -17.80 -2.47
C ALA A 96 -3.24 -19.23 -2.05
N GLN A 97 -4.08 -19.89 -1.24
CA GLN A 97 -3.89 -21.28 -0.83
C GLN A 97 -4.35 -22.29 -1.90
N MET A 98 -5.39 -22.00 -2.68
CA MET A 98 -5.86 -22.87 -3.77
C MET A 98 -4.88 -22.90 -4.95
N VAL A 99 -4.17 -21.79 -5.23
CA VAL A 99 -3.08 -21.76 -6.21
C VAL A 99 -1.84 -22.50 -5.67
N ALA A 100 -1.57 -22.46 -4.36
CA ALA A 100 -0.54 -23.29 -3.73
C ALA A 100 -0.89 -24.80 -3.72
N ALA A 101 -2.18 -25.15 -3.62
CA ALA A 101 -2.65 -26.54 -3.69
C ALA A 101 -2.68 -27.11 -5.13
N GLY A 102 -2.69 -26.24 -6.15
CA GLY A 102 -2.60 -26.62 -7.57
C GLY A 102 -1.18 -26.83 -8.09
N GLY A 103 -0.16 -26.39 -7.33
CA GLY A 103 1.25 -26.65 -7.59
C GLY A 103 1.77 -27.76 -6.68
N ALA A 104 1.65 -29.02 -7.13
CA ALA A 104 2.24 -30.21 -6.50
C ALA A 104 2.04 -30.34 -4.97
N ALA A 105 1.00 -31.08 -4.58
CA ALA A 105 0.86 -31.61 -3.24
C ALA A 105 2.10 -32.47 -2.86
N ILE A 106 2.90 -31.99 -1.91
CA ILE A 106 3.61 -32.87 -0.97
C ILE A 106 2.75 -32.90 0.30
N PRO A 107 2.32 -34.08 0.79
CA PRO A 107 1.39 -34.14 1.90
C PRO A 107 2.10 -33.69 3.19
N THR A 108 1.73 -32.53 3.71
CA THR A 108 1.95 -32.24 5.12
C THR A 108 0.71 -32.73 5.87
N GLY A 109 0.78 -34.00 6.27
CA GLY A 109 -0.20 -34.57 7.19
C GLY A 109 -0.24 -33.76 8.47
N GLY A 110 -1.44 -33.33 8.85
CA GLY A 110 -1.70 -32.79 10.17
C GLY A 110 -1.47 -33.86 11.23
N GLY A 111 -0.72 -33.49 12.26
CA GLY A 111 -0.52 -34.30 13.46
C GLY A 111 0.05 -33.42 14.55
N GLU A 112 -0.73 -33.17 15.58
CA GLU A 112 -0.31 -32.52 16.82
C GLU A 112 0.88 -33.30 17.41
N GLY A 113 1.99 -32.62 17.68
CA GLY A 113 3.16 -33.21 18.32
C GLY A 113 4.28 -32.20 18.50
N GLU A 114 4.56 -31.84 19.76
CA GLU A 114 5.76 -31.12 20.18
C GLU A 114 7.02 -31.77 19.58
N PHE A 115 7.97 -31.02 19.01
CA PHE A 115 9.35 -31.50 18.95
C PHE A 115 10.42 -30.40 18.86
N GLU A 116 11.54 -30.73 19.52
CA GLU A 116 12.65 -29.90 19.97
C GLU A 116 13.53 -29.27 18.89
N LEU A 117 14.12 -28.13 19.24
CA LEU A 117 15.17 -27.41 18.49
C LEU A 117 16.46 -28.24 18.36
N ARG A 118 16.84 -28.59 17.13
CA ARG A 118 18.17 -29.12 16.80
C ARG A 118 19.16 -27.97 16.59
N ARG A 119 20.31 -28.02 17.28
CA ARG A 119 21.41 -27.04 17.20
C ARG A 119 22.23 -27.17 15.89
N PRO A 120 22.89 -26.10 15.40
CA PRO A 120 23.63 -26.12 14.14
C PRO A 120 25.05 -26.71 14.30
N GLY A 121 25.46 -27.61 13.39
CA GLY A 121 26.85 -28.08 13.30
C GLY A 121 27.06 -29.45 12.67
N THR A 122 26.68 -29.67 11.41
CA THR A 122 27.19 -30.78 10.56
C THR A 122 27.33 -30.35 9.10
N PRO A 123 28.35 -30.81 8.35
CA PRO A 123 28.68 -30.33 7.01
C PRO A 123 27.70 -30.82 5.94
N ALA A 124 27.65 -30.10 4.82
CA ALA A 124 26.79 -30.37 3.67
C ALA A 124 27.20 -31.65 2.93
N ASP A 125 26.35 -32.68 2.97
CA ASP A 125 26.40 -33.80 2.05
C ASP A 125 25.50 -33.52 0.83
N GLU A 126 25.99 -33.87 -0.34
CA GLU A 126 25.36 -33.75 -1.65
C GLU A 126 23.95 -34.35 -1.67
N LEU A 127 22.96 -33.58 -2.14
CA LEU A 127 21.61 -34.09 -2.41
C LEU A 127 21.65 -35.08 -3.59
N PRO A 128 21.09 -36.29 -3.47
CA PRO A 128 21.03 -37.22 -4.59
C PRO A 128 20.07 -36.71 -5.66
N ALA A 129 20.41 -36.93 -6.93
CA ALA A 129 19.56 -36.61 -8.07
C ALA A 129 18.20 -37.29 -7.92
N VAL A 130 17.13 -36.49 -7.81
CA VAL A 130 15.76 -36.97 -7.76
C VAL A 130 15.38 -37.46 -9.17
N GLN A 131 15.24 -38.77 -9.34
CA GLN A 131 14.61 -39.32 -10.53
C GLN A 131 13.09 -39.08 -10.44
N VAL A 132 12.58 -38.25 -11.34
CA VAL A 132 11.15 -38.01 -11.49
C VAL A 132 10.51 -39.26 -12.13
N PRO A 133 9.49 -39.89 -11.50
CA PRO A 133 8.85 -41.07 -12.08
C PRO A 133 8.16 -40.74 -13.40
N GLU A 134 8.24 -41.63 -14.39
CA GLU A 134 7.64 -41.49 -15.73
C GLU A 134 6.10 -41.27 -15.69
N SER A 135 5.44 -41.64 -14.58
CA SER A 135 4.02 -41.37 -14.33
C SER A 135 3.71 -39.90 -14.02
N ALA A 136 4.71 -39.08 -13.68
CA ALA A 136 4.56 -37.62 -13.51
C ALA A 136 4.58 -36.87 -14.85
N LEU A 137 4.91 -37.56 -15.96
CA LEU A 137 4.94 -37.03 -17.33
C LEU A 137 3.65 -37.35 -18.12
N ALA A 138 2.66 -38.00 -17.50
CA ALA A 138 1.36 -38.21 -18.14
C ALA A 138 0.64 -36.85 -18.27
N PRO A 139 0.08 -36.48 -19.45
CA PRO A 139 -0.66 -35.25 -19.61
C PRO A 139 -1.84 -35.24 -18.63
N SER A 140 -1.86 -34.27 -17.73
CA SER A 140 -2.96 -34.09 -16.79
C SER A 140 -4.29 -34.05 -17.54
N PRO A 141 -5.32 -34.80 -17.12
CA PRO A 141 -6.64 -34.74 -17.75
C PRO A 141 -7.12 -33.28 -17.75
N LYS A 142 -7.92 -32.91 -18.77
CA LYS A 142 -8.56 -31.58 -18.85
C LYS A 142 -9.32 -31.35 -17.53
N VAL A 143 -8.79 -30.52 -16.64
CA VAL A 143 -9.55 -30.06 -15.48
C VAL A 143 -10.65 -29.19 -16.05
N ALA A 144 -11.90 -29.67 -15.94
CA ALA A 144 -13.05 -28.88 -16.34
C ALA A 144 -13.06 -27.59 -15.49
N VAL A 145 -13.41 -26.46 -16.11
CA VAL A 145 -13.69 -25.21 -15.42
C VAL A 145 -14.63 -25.51 -14.26
N ASP A 146 -14.16 -25.38 -13.02
CA ASP A 146 -14.97 -25.61 -11.83
C ASP A 146 -15.94 -24.41 -11.66
N PRO A 147 -17.26 -24.60 -11.82
CA PRO A 147 -18.24 -23.52 -11.70
C PRO A 147 -18.26 -22.88 -10.31
N VAL A 148 -17.86 -23.62 -9.26
CA VAL A 148 -17.77 -23.13 -7.88
C VAL A 148 -16.59 -22.19 -7.75
N GLN A 149 -15.42 -22.56 -8.28
CA GLN A 149 -14.23 -21.72 -8.26
C GLN A 149 -14.41 -20.45 -9.09
N ARG A 150 -15.07 -20.56 -10.26
CA ARG A 150 -15.40 -19.42 -11.10
C ARG A 150 -16.33 -18.43 -10.38
N THR A 151 -17.37 -18.93 -9.71
CA THR A 151 -18.28 -18.09 -8.92
C THR A 151 -17.53 -17.43 -7.75
N ALA A 152 -16.67 -18.17 -7.05
CA ALA A 152 -15.86 -17.65 -5.96
C ALA A 152 -14.90 -16.54 -6.44
N PHE A 153 -14.25 -16.74 -7.59
CA PHE A 153 -13.39 -15.74 -8.23
C PHE A 153 -14.17 -14.43 -8.51
N ILE A 154 -15.33 -14.53 -9.17
CA ILE A 154 -16.16 -13.35 -9.47
C ILE A 154 -16.54 -12.61 -8.18
N ALA A 155 -17.04 -13.33 -7.17
CA ALA A 155 -17.45 -12.73 -5.91
C ALA A 155 -16.28 -12.08 -5.16
N GLN A 156 -15.09 -12.69 -5.21
CA GLN A 156 -13.90 -12.20 -4.53
C GLN A 156 -13.40 -10.87 -5.11
N TYR A 157 -13.49 -10.68 -6.43
CA TYR A 157 -12.94 -9.48 -7.07
C TYR A 157 -13.93 -8.31 -7.15
N GLN A 158 -15.22 -8.54 -6.91
CA GLN A 158 -16.25 -7.52 -7.05
C GLN A 158 -16.00 -6.29 -6.14
N PRO A 159 -15.63 -6.43 -4.85
CA PRO A 159 -15.38 -5.28 -3.97
C PRO A 159 -14.22 -4.37 -4.43
N ILE A 160 -13.38 -4.86 -5.34
CA ILE A 160 -12.23 -4.12 -5.88
C ILE A 160 -12.62 -3.51 -7.20
N MET A 161 -13.19 -4.32 -8.09
CA MET A 161 -13.26 -4.00 -9.51
C MET A 161 -14.58 -3.31 -9.85
N ASP A 162 -15.64 -3.61 -9.10
CA ASP A 162 -16.96 -2.97 -9.19
C ASP A 162 -17.62 -2.85 -7.80
N PRO A 163 -16.99 -2.12 -6.85
CA PRO A 163 -17.48 -2.04 -5.46
C PRO A 163 -18.90 -1.49 -5.35
N GLU A 164 -19.27 -0.57 -6.24
CA GLU A 164 -20.59 0.04 -6.29
C GLU A 164 -21.58 -0.76 -7.15
N GLY A 165 -21.15 -1.83 -7.81
CA GLY A 165 -22.01 -2.67 -8.65
C GLY A 165 -22.51 -1.97 -9.91
N VAL A 166 -21.79 -0.96 -10.41
CA VAL A 166 -22.17 -0.13 -11.57
C VAL A 166 -22.28 -0.98 -12.83
N TYR A 167 -21.44 -2.00 -12.98
CA TYR A 167 -21.45 -2.87 -14.15
C TYR A 167 -22.45 -4.02 -14.02
N GLY A 168 -22.84 -4.42 -12.81
CA GLY A 168 -23.90 -5.42 -12.60
C GLY A 168 -23.65 -6.74 -13.33
N LEU A 169 -24.57 -7.15 -14.22
CA LEU A 169 -24.42 -8.41 -14.98
C LEU A 169 -23.21 -8.40 -15.94
N ASP A 170 -22.78 -7.23 -16.41
CA ASP A 170 -21.57 -7.10 -17.21
C ASP A 170 -20.34 -7.51 -16.41
N TYR A 171 -20.28 -7.16 -15.12
CA TYR A 171 -19.20 -7.59 -14.22
C TYR A 171 -19.13 -9.12 -14.15
N VAL A 172 -20.26 -9.77 -13.87
CA VAL A 172 -20.33 -11.24 -13.75
C VAL A 172 -19.91 -11.92 -15.05
N ARG A 173 -20.36 -11.39 -16.20
CA ARG A 173 -19.97 -11.90 -17.52
C ARG A 173 -18.47 -11.74 -17.76
N ASP A 174 -17.95 -10.53 -17.57
CA ASP A 174 -16.60 -10.16 -17.93
C ASP A 174 -15.56 -10.83 -17.01
N PHE A 175 -15.80 -10.89 -15.70
CA PHE A 175 -14.92 -11.61 -14.77
C PHE A 175 -15.01 -13.11 -14.90
N GLY A 176 -16.19 -13.61 -15.27
CA GLY A 176 -16.34 -14.99 -15.70
C GLY A 176 -15.47 -15.29 -16.93
N ARG A 177 -15.45 -14.42 -17.93
CA ARG A 177 -14.62 -14.57 -19.13
C ARG A 177 -13.13 -14.43 -18.83
N LEU A 178 -12.73 -13.51 -17.94
CA LEU A 178 -11.34 -13.40 -17.45
C LEU A 178 -10.89 -14.71 -16.80
N TYR A 179 -11.73 -15.31 -15.96
CA TYR A 179 -11.46 -16.63 -15.38
C TYR A 179 -11.30 -17.68 -16.50
N ASP A 180 -12.26 -17.77 -17.42
CA ASP A 180 -12.23 -18.76 -18.50
C ASP A 180 -10.95 -18.64 -19.35
N LEU A 181 -10.49 -17.41 -19.63
CA LEU A 181 -9.25 -17.11 -20.35
C LEU A 181 -7.98 -17.51 -19.59
N MET A 182 -7.96 -17.34 -18.27
CA MET A 182 -6.81 -17.74 -17.44
C MET A 182 -6.71 -19.26 -17.26
N PHE A 183 -7.85 -19.95 -17.20
CA PHE A 183 -7.93 -21.39 -16.90
C PHE A 183 -8.10 -22.29 -18.13
N GLN A 184 -7.93 -21.74 -19.35
CA GLN A 184 -8.11 -22.53 -20.56
C GLN A 184 -6.96 -23.51 -20.86
N ALA A 185 -7.24 -24.42 -21.79
CA ALA A 185 -6.31 -25.46 -22.19
C ALA A 185 -5.27 -24.96 -23.21
N GLY A 186 -4.14 -24.44 -22.72
CA GLY A 186 -3.01 -24.02 -23.55
C GLY A 186 -2.95 -22.50 -23.76
N PRO A 187 -1.98 -22.00 -24.53
CA PRO A 187 -1.75 -20.57 -24.65
C PRO A 187 -2.88 -19.90 -25.45
N PRO A 188 -3.48 -18.79 -24.95
CA PRO A 188 -4.45 -18.01 -25.72
C PRO A 188 -3.83 -17.53 -27.05
N PRO A 189 -4.56 -17.62 -28.18
CA PRO A 189 -4.17 -16.89 -29.38
C PRO A 189 -4.22 -15.37 -29.11
N GLN A 190 -3.46 -14.59 -29.88
CA GLN A 190 -3.30 -13.15 -29.64
C GLN A 190 -4.62 -12.38 -29.48
N HIS A 191 -5.66 -12.71 -30.26
CA HIS A 191 -6.95 -12.02 -30.17
C HIS A 191 -7.68 -12.24 -28.83
N GLU A 192 -7.44 -13.37 -28.16
CA GLU A 192 -7.94 -13.65 -26.80
C GLU A 192 -7.08 -12.95 -25.74
N VAL A 193 -5.77 -12.82 -25.96
CA VAL A 193 -4.91 -11.97 -25.12
C VAL A 193 -5.37 -10.51 -25.19
N GLU A 194 -5.71 -10.02 -26.38
CA GLU A 194 -6.30 -8.69 -26.54
C GLU A 194 -7.66 -8.57 -25.85
N GLU A 195 -8.50 -9.60 -25.90
CA GLU A 195 -9.77 -9.66 -25.17
C GLU A 195 -9.54 -9.55 -23.66
N PHE A 196 -8.63 -10.37 -23.11
CA PHE A 196 -8.22 -10.34 -21.71
C PHE A 196 -7.82 -8.91 -21.27
N LEU A 197 -6.94 -8.26 -22.04
CA LEU A 197 -6.49 -6.90 -21.76
C LEU A 197 -7.60 -5.85 -21.92
N ARG A 198 -8.51 -6.02 -22.89
CA ARG A 198 -9.69 -5.16 -23.06
C ARG A 198 -10.61 -5.24 -21.85
N LEU A 199 -10.89 -6.45 -21.36
CA LEU A 199 -11.71 -6.68 -20.17
C LEU A 199 -11.06 -6.04 -18.94
N LEU A 200 -9.77 -6.25 -18.70
CA LEU A 200 -9.07 -5.59 -17.59
C LEU A 200 -9.13 -4.07 -17.67
N LYS A 201 -8.91 -3.49 -18.86
CA LYS A 201 -8.96 -2.04 -19.06
C LYS A 201 -10.34 -1.43 -18.93
N LYS A 202 -11.42 -2.19 -19.12
CA LYS A 202 -12.79 -1.73 -18.88
C LYS A 202 -13.00 -1.29 -17.42
N TYR A 203 -12.38 -2.00 -16.48
CA TYR A 203 -12.54 -1.76 -15.03
C TYR A 203 -11.43 -0.90 -14.42
N LYS A 204 -10.56 -0.30 -15.23
CA LYS A 204 -9.40 0.44 -14.72
C LYS A 204 -9.82 1.66 -13.90
N THR A 205 -9.10 1.91 -12.82
CA THR A 205 -9.12 3.19 -12.11
C THR A 205 -7.91 4.02 -12.53
N THR A 206 -8.12 5.25 -12.99
CA THR A 206 -7.04 6.18 -13.31
C THR A 206 -6.55 6.84 -12.03
N ASP A 207 -5.26 6.68 -11.69
CA ASP A 207 -4.64 7.39 -10.58
C ASP A 207 -4.49 8.89 -10.94
N PRO A 208 -5.20 9.81 -10.25
CA PRO A 208 -5.08 11.25 -10.52
C PRO A 208 -3.71 11.79 -10.07
N HIS A 209 -3.00 11.05 -9.23
CA HIS A 209 -1.75 11.40 -8.55
C HIS A 209 -0.59 10.50 -8.98
N ASN A 210 -0.53 10.08 -10.25
CA ASN A 210 0.65 9.43 -10.79
C ASN A 210 1.86 10.38 -10.72
N ASP A 211 3.02 9.83 -10.36
CA ASP A 211 4.28 10.56 -10.50
C ASP A 211 4.65 10.72 -11.98
N ASN A 212 5.37 11.78 -12.30
CA ASN A 212 5.80 12.07 -13.68
C ASN A 212 6.62 10.94 -14.33
N ILE A 213 7.27 10.12 -13.50
CA ILE A 213 8.07 8.96 -13.91
C ILE A 213 7.25 7.67 -14.08
N GLU A 214 5.94 7.70 -13.81
CA GLU A 214 5.00 6.57 -13.80
C GLU A 214 3.93 6.66 -14.90
N THR A 215 4.11 7.59 -15.85
CA THR A 215 3.12 7.93 -16.90
C THR A 215 2.93 6.84 -17.96
N VAL A 216 3.92 5.96 -18.13
CA VAL A 216 3.83 4.79 -19.02
C VAL A 216 3.68 3.54 -18.17
N ASN A 217 2.48 2.96 -18.14
CA ASN A 217 2.15 1.76 -17.38
C ASN A 217 1.15 0.84 -18.12
N VAL A 218 0.82 -0.34 -17.57
CA VAL A 218 -0.14 -1.30 -18.19
C VAL A 218 -1.52 -0.67 -18.48
N LEU A 219 -1.97 0.31 -17.68
CA LEU A 219 -3.27 0.95 -17.86
C LEU A 219 -3.27 1.92 -19.05
N SER A 220 -2.13 2.58 -19.34
CA SER A 220 -1.99 3.56 -20.41
C SER A 220 -1.49 2.99 -21.74
N ALA A 221 -0.70 1.91 -21.75
CA ALA A 221 -0.12 1.35 -22.98
C ALA A 221 -1.16 0.82 -23.99
N PRO A 222 -0.92 0.87 -25.32
CA PRO A 222 -1.84 0.31 -26.31
C PRO A 222 -2.07 -1.20 -26.12
N ILE A 223 -3.31 -1.65 -26.31
CA ILE A 223 -3.68 -3.07 -26.12
C ILE A 223 -2.92 -3.99 -27.08
N SER A 224 -2.78 -3.57 -28.34
CA SER A 224 -2.07 -4.35 -29.36
C SER A 224 -0.61 -4.59 -28.99
N GLU A 225 0.07 -3.57 -28.44
CA GLU A 225 1.47 -3.68 -28.00
C GLU A 225 1.62 -4.63 -26.81
N LEU A 226 0.76 -4.48 -25.80
CA LEU A 226 0.74 -5.38 -24.64
C LEU A 226 0.42 -6.82 -25.05
N ALA A 227 -0.56 -7.00 -25.94
CA ALA A 227 -0.99 -8.32 -26.40
C ALA A 227 0.11 -9.03 -27.20
N GLN A 228 0.79 -8.31 -28.09
CA GLN A 228 1.90 -8.88 -28.88
C GLN A 228 3.01 -9.42 -27.97
N ARG A 229 3.41 -8.65 -26.95
CA ARG A 229 4.45 -9.04 -25.99
C ARG A 229 4.03 -10.21 -25.13
N LEU A 230 2.86 -10.12 -24.52
CA LEU A 230 2.33 -11.19 -23.67
C LEU A 230 2.13 -12.49 -24.46
N THR A 231 1.66 -12.41 -25.70
CA THR A 231 1.57 -13.59 -26.58
C THR A 231 2.93 -14.21 -26.85
N ALA A 232 3.96 -13.40 -27.11
CA ALA A 232 5.33 -13.88 -27.31
C ALA A 232 5.90 -14.55 -26.05
N GLU A 233 5.67 -13.98 -24.87
CA GLU A 233 6.08 -14.56 -23.58
C GLU A 233 5.38 -15.90 -23.30
N LEU A 234 4.06 -15.95 -23.51
CA LEU A 234 3.27 -17.18 -23.33
C LEU A 234 3.68 -18.28 -24.31
N SER A 235 4.11 -17.92 -25.52
CA SER A 235 4.57 -18.86 -26.54
C SER A 235 5.99 -19.37 -26.31
N ALA A 236 6.79 -18.67 -25.49
CA ALA A 236 8.16 -19.03 -25.16
C ALA A 236 8.28 -19.93 -23.91
N ALA A 237 7.17 -20.24 -23.23
CA ALA A 237 7.16 -21.06 -22.03
C ALA A 237 7.58 -22.53 -22.35
N PRO A 238 8.47 -23.15 -21.54
CA PRO A 238 8.87 -24.55 -21.75
C PRO A 238 7.67 -25.52 -21.72
N GLN A 239 7.65 -26.46 -22.68
CA GLN A 239 6.57 -27.47 -22.87
C GLN A 239 6.19 -28.24 -21.60
N GLU A 240 7.14 -28.49 -20.71
CA GLU A 240 6.95 -29.28 -19.48
C GLU A 240 6.15 -28.54 -18.39
N TYR A 241 5.99 -27.21 -18.49
CA TYR A 241 5.27 -26.37 -17.52
C TYR A 241 4.19 -25.48 -18.15
N GLU A 242 3.87 -25.68 -19.44
CA GLU A 242 3.07 -24.76 -20.25
C GLU A 242 1.81 -24.25 -19.55
N ARG A 243 0.94 -25.14 -19.05
CA ARG A 243 -0.34 -24.73 -18.45
C ARG A 243 -0.20 -23.92 -17.16
N LEU A 244 0.62 -24.40 -16.22
CA LEU A 244 0.84 -23.70 -14.95
C LEU A 244 1.50 -22.35 -15.22
N GLY A 245 2.49 -22.31 -16.12
CA GLY A 245 3.16 -21.08 -16.52
C GLY A 245 2.23 -20.07 -17.20
N ILE A 246 1.31 -20.50 -18.08
CA ILE A 246 0.35 -19.60 -18.73
C ILE A 246 -0.60 -18.98 -17.72
N PHE A 247 -1.17 -19.80 -16.83
CA PHE A 247 -2.06 -19.33 -15.77
C PHE A 247 -1.35 -18.30 -14.89
N ASP A 248 -0.16 -18.63 -14.39
CA ASP A 248 0.60 -17.75 -13.50
C ASP A 248 0.93 -16.41 -14.18
N ARG A 249 1.28 -16.42 -15.47
CA ARG A 249 1.55 -15.20 -16.24
C ARG A 249 0.34 -14.30 -16.41
N LEU A 250 -0.82 -14.85 -16.80
CA LEU A 250 -2.05 -14.07 -16.92
C LEU A 250 -2.51 -13.57 -15.55
N LEU A 251 -2.35 -14.37 -14.50
CA LEU A 251 -2.64 -13.99 -13.13
C LEU A 251 -1.73 -12.85 -12.65
N ASP A 252 -0.45 -12.83 -13.02
CA ASP A 252 0.47 -11.74 -12.69
C ASP A 252 0.10 -10.43 -13.39
N VAL A 253 -0.35 -10.49 -14.66
CA VAL A 253 -0.90 -9.33 -15.35
C VAL A 253 -2.16 -8.84 -14.65
N PHE A 254 -3.09 -9.75 -14.32
CA PHE A 254 -4.29 -9.44 -13.56
C PHE A 254 -3.97 -8.77 -12.21
N ARG A 255 -3.03 -9.34 -11.43
CA ARG A 255 -2.56 -8.79 -10.16
C ARG A 255 -1.96 -7.39 -10.33
N THR A 256 -1.17 -7.18 -11.37
CA THR A 256 -0.61 -5.86 -11.70
C THR A 256 -1.71 -4.84 -11.94
N PHE A 257 -2.77 -5.18 -12.70
CA PHE A 257 -3.93 -4.30 -12.88
C PHE A 257 -4.61 -3.96 -11.54
N THR A 258 -4.83 -4.96 -10.67
CA THR A 258 -5.44 -4.71 -9.35
C THR A 258 -4.56 -3.80 -8.47
N PHE A 259 -3.23 -3.96 -8.51
CA PHE A 259 -2.29 -3.09 -7.80
C PHE A 259 -2.44 -1.62 -8.23
N TRP A 260 -2.45 -1.35 -9.54
CA TRP A 260 -2.60 0.01 -10.06
C TRP A 260 -3.97 0.61 -9.73
N GLN A 261 -5.01 -0.20 -9.76
CA GLN A 261 -6.35 0.20 -9.36
C GLN A 261 -6.40 0.65 -7.90
N MET A 262 -5.75 -0.08 -7.00
CA MET A 262 -5.69 0.28 -5.58
C MET A 262 -4.82 1.50 -5.32
N LYS A 263 -3.68 1.61 -6.00
CA LYS A 263 -2.83 2.79 -5.95
C LYS A 263 -3.61 4.04 -6.36
N GLY A 264 -4.36 3.98 -7.46
CA GLY A 264 -5.20 5.08 -7.92
C GLY A 264 -6.36 5.39 -7.00
N ARG A 265 -7.05 4.36 -6.47
CA ARG A 265 -8.14 4.53 -5.52
C ARG A 265 -7.69 5.23 -4.23
N ALA A 266 -6.51 4.89 -3.71
CA ALA A 266 -5.96 5.56 -2.54
C ALA A 266 -5.80 7.07 -2.78
N ALA A 267 -5.35 7.48 -3.97
CA ALA A 267 -5.29 8.89 -4.34
C ALA A 267 -6.68 9.54 -4.45
N ILE A 268 -7.63 8.88 -5.12
CA ILE A 268 -9.00 9.37 -5.26
C ILE A 268 -9.62 9.60 -3.89
N VAL A 269 -9.66 8.59 -3.01
CA VAL A 269 -10.26 8.73 -1.67
C VAL A 269 -9.58 9.82 -0.84
N GLY A 270 -8.26 9.98 -0.96
CA GLY A 270 -7.54 11.09 -0.34
C GLY A 270 -8.03 12.45 -0.86
N GLU A 271 -8.02 12.65 -2.17
CA GLU A 271 -8.32 13.92 -2.84
C GLU A 271 -9.81 14.31 -2.82
N THR A 272 -10.72 13.37 -3.06
CA THR A 272 -12.16 13.65 -3.18
C THR A 272 -12.93 13.38 -1.89
N GLY A 273 -12.37 12.58 -0.97
CA GLY A 273 -12.99 12.23 0.30
C GLY A 273 -12.43 12.98 1.49
N ILE A 274 -11.16 12.71 1.84
CA ILE A 274 -10.56 13.25 3.07
C ILE A 274 -10.23 14.74 2.94
N TYR A 275 -9.73 15.20 1.78
CA TYR A 275 -9.39 16.61 1.59
C TYR A 275 -10.59 17.56 1.85
N PRO A 276 -11.79 17.36 1.24
CA PRO A 276 -12.95 18.20 1.54
C PRO A 276 -13.36 18.14 3.02
N PHE A 277 -13.25 16.98 3.66
CA PHE A 277 -13.50 16.84 5.09
C PHE A 277 -12.51 17.69 5.93
N LEU A 278 -11.21 17.67 5.61
CA LEU A 278 -10.20 18.48 6.30
C LEU A 278 -10.46 19.98 6.14
N VAL A 279 -10.82 20.43 4.94
CA VAL A 279 -11.17 21.83 4.67
C VAL A 279 -12.40 22.24 5.50
N GLY A 280 -13.46 21.44 5.47
CA GLY A 280 -14.68 21.69 6.25
C GLY A 280 -14.41 21.72 7.75
N LEU A 281 -13.60 20.78 8.25
CA LEU A 281 -13.20 20.72 9.66
C LEU A 281 -12.43 21.98 10.07
N ARG A 282 -11.43 22.42 9.29
CA ARG A 282 -10.68 23.66 9.59
C ARG A 282 -11.57 24.89 9.61
N GLN A 283 -12.51 24.99 8.67
CA GLN A 283 -13.48 26.08 8.63
C GLN A 283 -14.37 26.08 9.88
N GLU A 284 -14.87 24.93 10.32
CA GLU A 284 -15.72 24.83 11.51
C GLU A 284 -14.95 25.13 12.81
N LEU A 285 -13.73 24.61 12.95
CA LEU A 285 -12.85 24.94 14.08
C LEU A 285 -12.58 26.44 14.16
N LYS A 286 -12.29 27.09 13.02
CA LYS A 286 -12.07 28.53 12.95
C LYS A 286 -13.31 29.34 13.34
N LYS A 287 -14.50 28.97 12.83
CA LYS A 287 -15.77 29.65 13.18
C LYS A 287 -16.07 29.60 14.68
N ARG A 288 -15.69 28.50 15.34
CA ARG A 288 -15.95 28.25 16.77
C ARG A 288 -14.81 28.69 17.68
N ASN A 289 -13.72 29.20 17.12
CA ASN A 289 -12.49 29.53 17.85
C ASN A 289 -11.94 28.34 18.66
N HIS A 290 -12.09 27.12 18.13
CA HIS A 290 -11.50 25.90 18.69
C HIS A 290 -10.11 25.66 18.10
N SER A 291 -9.16 25.31 18.97
CA SER A 291 -7.80 24.97 18.56
C SER A 291 -7.57 23.47 18.69
N VAL A 292 -7.65 22.76 17.57
CA VAL A 292 -7.41 21.31 17.48
C VAL A 292 -6.28 21.07 16.49
N ARG A 293 -5.27 20.30 16.92
CA ARG A 293 -4.21 19.84 16.04
C ARG A 293 -4.69 18.64 15.24
N ILE A 294 -4.39 18.63 13.94
CA ILE A 294 -4.83 17.56 13.04
C ILE A 294 -3.61 16.75 12.60
N HIS A 295 -3.63 15.45 12.86
CA HIS A 295 -2.54 14.53 12.56
C HIS A 295 -3.03 13.44 11.61
N LEU A 296 -2.28 13.21 10.54
CA LEU A 296 -2.55 12.14 9.60
C LEU A 296 -1.47 11.07 9.73
N MET A 297 -1.89 9.81 9.79
CA MET A 297 -0.98 8.66 9.76
C MET A 297 -1.50 7.61 8.78
N GLY A 298 -0.68 7.26 7.80
CA GLY A 298 -1.04 6.27 6.78
C GLY A 298 -0.01 5.16 6.66
N HIS A 299 -0.48 3.93 6.46
CA HIS A 299 0.37 2.76 6.16
C HIS A 299 0.23 2.32 4.70
N SER A 300 1.32 1.93 4.04
CA SER A 300 1.27 1.37 2.67
C SER A 300 0.50 2.30 1.69
N PHE A 301 -0.55 1.85 1.00
CA PHE A 301 -1.38 2.75 0.19
C PHE A 301 -2.15 3.80 1.02
N GLY A 302 -2.45 3.53 2.28
CA GLY A 302 -2.96 4.53 3.22
C GLY A 302 -2.01 5.72 3.38
N ALA A 303 -0.68 5.52 3.26
CA ALA A 303 0.29 6.61 3.24
C ALA A 303 0.16 7.50 1.98
N LYS A 304 -0.12 6.88 0.81
CA LYS A 304 -0.46 7.62 -0.42
C LYS A 304 -1.79 8.36 -0.24
N LEU A 305 -2.78 7.74 0.39
CA LEU A 305 -4.10 8.33 0.66
C LEU A 305 -3.98 9.60 1.50
N VAL A 306 -3.28 9.56 2.64
CA VAL A 306 -3.11 10.76 3.49
C VAL A 306 -2.26 11.84 2.82
N SER A 307 -1.31 11.47 1.96
CA SER A 307 -0.56 12.44 1.13
C SER A 307 -1.48 13.10 0.09
N ALA A 308 -2.32 12.31 -0.56
CA ALA A 308 -3.33 12.77 -1.52
C ALA A 308 -4.43 13.63 -0.87
N ALA A 309 -4.68 13.46 0.43
CA ALA A 309 -5.60 14.30 1.19
C ALA A 309 -5.07 15.69 1.51
N VAL A 310 -3.75 15.88 1.50
CA VAL A 310 -3.12 17.18 1.77
C VAL A 310 -2.75 17.92 0.49
N PHE A 311 -2.33 17.17 -0.54
CA PHE A 311 -1.85 17.73 -1.80
C PHE A 311 -2.74 18.81 -2.45
N PRO A 312 -4.08 18.66 -2.53
CA PRO A 312 -4.94 19.61 -3.24
C PRO A 312 -4.91 21.03 -2.65
N ALA A 313 -4.56 21.19 -1.37
CA ALA A 313 -4.38 22.50 -0.75
C ALA A 313 -3.28 23.34 -1.43
N ALA A 314 -2.32 22.72 -2.13
CA ALA A 314 -1.30 23.43 -2.91
C ALA A 314 -1.87 24.32 -4.02
N GLY A 315 -3.08 24.03 -4.49
CA GLY A 315 -3.78 24.79 -5.52
C GLY A 315 -4.88 25.72 -5.00
N ALA A 316 -5.13 25.74 -3.68
CA ALA A 316 -6.20 26.53 -3.09
C ALA A 316 -5.70 27.91 -2.68
N SER A 317 -6.22 28.98 -3.31
CA SER A 317 -5.81 30.36 -3.00
C SER A 317 -6.31 30.87 -1.65
N ASP A 318 -7.43 30.32 -1.17
CA ASP A 318 -8.19 30.87 -0.04
C ASP A 318 -8.09 30.00 1.22
N LEU A 319 -7.17 29.02 1.23
CA LEU A 319 -6.98 28.10 2.34
C LEU A 319 -5.79 28.52 3.18
N GLU A 320 -5.98 28.66 4.49
CA GLU A 320 -4.88 28.95 5.42
C GLU A 320 -3.96 27.73 5.54
N HIS A 321 -2.65 27.95 5.37
CA HIS A 321 -1.63 26.95 5.62
C HIS A 321 -1.03 27.13 7.02
N PRO A 322 -0.70 26.05 7.74
CA PRO A 322 -0.74 24.65 7.31
C PRO A 322 -2.15 24.03 7.39
N LEU A 323 -2.47 23.09 6.49
CA LEU A 323 -3.73 22.34 6.51
C LEU A 323 -3.76 21.34 7.68
N VAL A 324 -2.66 20.65 7.94
CA VAL A 324 -2.53 19.67 9.03
C VAL A 324 -1.26 19.91 9.84
N ASP A 325 -1.24 19.44 11.08
CA ASP A 325 -0.12 19.62 12.00
C ASP A 325 0.96 18.55 11.79
N THR A 326 0.58 17.32 11.45
CA THR A 326 1.51 16.19 11.29
C THR A 326 1.08 15.26 10.18
N LEU A 327 2.06 14.73 9.44
CA LEU A 327 1.87 13.71 8.42
C LEU A 327 2.94 12.61 8.60
N VAL A 328 2.50 11.42 9.02
CA VAL A 328 3.35 10.23 9.22
C VAL A 328 3.04 9.19 8.15
N LEU A 329 4.09 8.77 7.45
CA LEU A 329 4.02 7.84 6.33
C LEU A 329 4.75 6.55 6.71
N LEU A 330 4.00 5.54 7.17
CA LEU A 330 4.53 4.27 7.63
C LEU A 330 4.59 3.27 6.47
N LEU A 331 5.79 2.84 6.09
CA LEU A 331 5.98 1.84 5.03
C LEU A 331 5.17 2.17 3.76
N GLY A 332 5.27 3.41 3.27
CA GLY A 332 4.41 3.90 2.19
C GLY A 332 4.59 3.17 0.86
N ALA A 333 3.48 2.79 0.22
CA ALA A 333 3.46 2.07 -1.06
C ALA A 333 3.22 3.04 -2.23
N PHE A 334 4.13 3.99 -2.41
CA PHE A 334 4.15 4.92 -3.53
C PHE A 334 5.60 5.37 -3.79
N SER A 335 5.83 6.10 -4.89
CA SER A 335 7.18 6.42 -5.34
C SER A 335 8.01 7.07 -4.23
N GLN A 336 9.24 6.57 -4.06
CA GLN A 336 10.23 7.19 -3.20
C GLN A 336 10.53 8.66 -3.58
N PHE A 337 10.25 9.06 -4.82
CA PHE A 337 10.52 10.41 -5.32
C PHE A 337 9.32 11.35 -5.24
N SER A 338 8.17 10.95 -4.71
CA SER A 338 6.96 11.79 -4.78
C SER A 338 7.09 13.14 -4.06
N PHE A 339 8.03 13.29 -3.11
CA PHE A 339 8.28 14.56 -2.43
C PHE A 339 9.46 15.37 -3.01
N SER A 340 10.15 14.83 -4.01
CA SER A 340 11.33 15.44 -4.61
C SER A 340 10.95 16.64 -5.46
N ASN A 341 11.65 17.76 -5.29
CA ASN A 341 11.54 18.92 -6.17
C ASN A 341 12.32 18.76 -7.48
N ASN A 342 13.16 17.73 -7.59
CA ASN A 342 14.01 17.47 -8.74
C ASN A 342 14.41 16.00 -8.76
N ILE A 343 13.66 15.18 -9.51
CA ILE A 343 13.81 13.73 -9.51
C ILE A 343 15.16 13.35 -10.14
N PRO A 344 16.09 12.71 -9.39
CA PRO A 344 17.46 12.46 -9.85
C PRO A 344 17.56 11.59 -11.10
N VAL A 345 16.57 10.70 -11.32
CA VAL A 345 16.52 9.75 -12.44
C VAL A 345 15.65 10.23 -13.62
N ALA A 346 15.15 11.47 -13.55
CA ALA A 346 14.29 12.05 -14.58
C ALA A 346 14.44 13.59 -14.62
N ARG A 347 15.27 14.08 -15.54
CA ARG A 347 15.59 15.50 -15.69
C ARG A 347 14.33 16.36 -15.84
N GLY A 348 14.19 17.37 -14.97
CA GLY A 348 13.08 18.32 -14.99
C GLY A 348 11.76 17.77 -14.44
N ALA A 349 11.72 16.50 -14.03
CA ALA A 349 10.56 15.94 -13.38
C ALA A 349 10.55 16.32 -11.89
N VAL A 350 9.37 16.66 -11.39
CA VAL A 350 9.10 16.86 -9.97
C VAL A 350 8.23 15.72 -9.44
N GLY A 351 8.38 15.39 -8.18
CA GLY A 351 7.52 14.44 -7.48
C GLY A 351 6.10 15.01 -7.34
N ARG A 352 5.10 14.14 -7.40
CA ARG A 352 3.68 14.53 -7.38
C ARG A 352 3.31 15.34 -6.13
N TYR A 353 3.83 14.97 -4.98
CA TYR A 353 3.55 15.56 -3.68
C TYR A 353 4.59 16.60 -3.23
N SER A 354 5.51 17.02 -4.12
CA SER A 354 6.58 17.96 -3.79
C SER A 354 6.06 19.31 -3.28
N ALA A 355 4.91 19.76 -3.81
CA ALA A 355 4.23 20.98 -3.40
C ALA A 355 3.80 20.98 -1.92
N ILE A 356 3.56 19.81 -1.31
CA ILE A 356 3.25 19.71 0.13
C ILE A 356 4.39 20.30 0.96
N LEU A 357 5.63 20.01 0.57
CA LEU A 357 6.83 20.54 1.24
C LEU A 357 7.09 22.00 0.87
N GLN A 358 6.97 22.35 -0.41
CA GLN A 358 7.27 23.72 -0.89
C GLN A 358 6.33 24.77 -0.26
N GLN A 359 5.05 24.43 -0.12
CA GLN A 359 4.04 25.36 0.38
C GLN A 359 3.73 25.20 1.88
N LYS A 360 4.50 24.34 2.58
CA LYS A 360 4.36 24.07 4.02
C LYS A 360 2.92 23.72 4.42
N LEU A 361 2.31 22.81 3.67
CA LEU A 361 0.93 22.36 3.93
C LEU A 361 0.81 21.54 5.22
N VAL A 362 1.94 21.06 5.74
CA VAL A 362 2.06 20.38 7.03
C VAL A 362 2.92 21.25 7.95
N LYS A 363 2.46 21.46 9.20
CA LYS A 363 3.15 22.31 10.19
C LYS A 363 4.53 21.77 10.56
N ASN A 364 4.60 20.48 10.89
CA ASN A 364 5.83 19.78 11.24
C ASN A 364 6.45 19.09 10.00
N PRO A 365 7.75 18.77 10.01
CA PRO A 365 8.35 18.00 8.92
C PRO A 365 7.59 16.70 8.66
N ILE A 366 7.41 16.35 7.39
CA ILE A 366 6.80 15.06 7.02
C ILE A 366 7.71 13.94 7.50
N VAL A 367 7.13 12.97 8.21
CA VAL A 367 7.88 11.81 8.71
C VAL A 367 7.64 10.63 7.78
N THR A 368 8.70 10.03 7.26
CA THR A 368 8.64 8.75 6.55
C THR A 368 9.32 7.69 7.39
N ILE A 369 8.66 6.54 7.59
CA ILE A 369 9.21 5.40 8.32
C ILE A 369 9.37 4.29 7.29
N TYR A 370 10.60 3.86 7.05
CA TYR A 370 10.92 2.84 6.08
C TYR A 370 11.65 1.67 6.74
N SER A 371 11.61 0.50 6.12
CA SER A 371 12.38 -0.66 6.58
C SER A 371 12.85 -1.49 5.39
N GLN A 372 14.12 -1.87 5.38
CA GLN A 372 14.68 -2.81 4.40
C GLN A 372 14.06 -4.22 4.49
N HIS A 373 13.46 -4.56 5.64
CA HIS A 373 12.79 -5.84 5.88
C HIS A 373 11.38 -5.89 5.27
N ASP A 374 10.85 -4.75 4.81
CA ASP A 374 9.59 -4.68 4.07
C ASP A 374 9.77 -5.18 2.63
N THR A 375 9.56 -6.47 2.44
CA THR A 375 9.72 -7.11 1.13
C THR A 375 8.56 -6.77 0.18
N ALA A 376 7.36 -6.50 0.69
CA ALA A 376 6.24 -6.03 -0.13
C ALA A 376 6.60 -4.75 -0.89
N ASN A 377 7.14 -3.75 -0.19
CA ASN A 377 7.54 -2.49 -0.78
C ASN A 377 8.88 -2.57 -1.52
N ARG A 378 9.83 -3.39 -1.06
CA ARG A 378 11.15 -3.52 -1.69
C ARG A 378 11.11 -4.31 -3.00
N VAL A 379 10.32 -5.37 -3.05
CA VAL A 379 10.27 -6.32 -4.18
C VAL A 379 8.99 -6.15 -4.99
N PHE A 380 7.83 -6.33 -4.38
CA PHE A 380 6.57 -6.45 -5.11
C PHE A 380 6.06 -5.12 -5.68
N TYR A 381 6.20 -4.02 -4.94
CA TYR A 381 5.91 -2.69 -5.48
C TYR A 381 6.76 -2.42 -6.73
N ALA A 382 8.07 -2.61 -6.61
CA ALA A 382 9.00 -2.32 -7.70
C ALA A 382 8.79 -3.28 -8.89
N ALA A 383 8.44 -4.55 -8.65
CA ALA A 383 8.06 -5.51 -9.68
C ALA A 383 6.76 -5.10 -10.39
N GLY A 384 5.70 -4.74 -9.66
CA GLY A 384 4.44 -4.28 -10.24
C GLY A 384 4.58 -3.01 -11.08
N MET A 385 5.51 -2.13 -10.70
CA MET A 385 5.89 -0.95 -11.48
C MET A 385 6.67 -1.31 -12.76
N ARG A 386 7.57 -2.29 -12.71
CA ARG A 386 8.35 -2.76 -13.87
C ARG A 386 7.50 -3.52 -14.88
N LEU A 387 6.65 -4.45 -14.42
CA LEU A 387 5.66 -5.15 -15.27
C LEU A 387 4.76 -4.18 -16.05
N ALA A 388 4.58 -2.97 -15.52
CA ALA A 388 3.84 -1.90 -16.18
C ALA A 388 4.60 -1.18 -17.29
N SER A 389 5.93 -1.19 -17.27
CA SER A 389 6.73 -0.49 -18.27
C SER A 389 6.85 -1.33 -19.55
N PRO A 390 6.36 -0.86 -20.71
CA PRO A 390 6.64 -1.50 -22.00
C PRO A 390 8.13 -1.43 -22.39
N PHE A 391 9.03 -1.02 -21.49
CA PHE A 391 10.47 -0.92 -21.77
C PHE A 391 11.35 -1.71 -20.79
N SER A 392 10.82 -2.53 -19.88
CA SER A 392 11.68 -3.30 -18.96
C SER A 392 11.77 -4.78 -19.32
N GLU A 393 12.86 -5.16 -19.99
CA GLU A 393 13.48 -6.47 -19.78
C GLU A 393 14.11 -6.48 -18.37
N ALA A 394 13.37 -6.90 -17.34
CA ALA A 394 13.97 -7.29 -16.05
C ALA A 394 12.89 -7.82 -15.10
N ILE A 395 12.55 -9.10 -15.23
CA ILE A 395 12.04 -9.88 -14.08
C ILE A 395 13.22 -10.54 -13.33
N TYR A 396 14.44 -10.54 -13.87
CA TYR A 396 15.58 -11.27 -13.29
C TYR A 396 16.60 -10.45 -12.47
N GLU A 397 16.48 -9.12 -12.37
CA GLU A 397 17.32 -8.32 -11.46
C GLU A 397 16.73 -8.22 -10.02
N LEU A 398 15.98 -9.22 -9.57
CA LEU A 398 15.44 -9.26 -8.20
C LEU A 398 16.47 -9.66 -7.13
N ALA A 399 17.76 -9.78 -7.48
CA ALA A 399 18.83 -10.19 -6.57
C ALA A 399 20.06 -9.27 -6.56
N GLY A 400 19.96 -8.04 -7.08
CA GLY A 400 21.13 -7.16 -7.30
C GLY A 400 21.24 -5.91 -6.44
N ALA A 401 20.28 -5.61 -5.55
CA ALA A 401 20.40 -4.48 -4.63
C ALA A 401 21.29 -4.88 -3.44
N ALA A 402 22.59 -4.98 -3.70
CA ALA A 402 23.62 -5.19 -2.69
C ALA A 402 23.56 -4.05 -1.65
N GLU A 403 23.33 -4.49 -0.41
CA GLU A 403 24.03 -4.12 0.83
C GLU A 403 24.81 -2.80 0.83
N THR A 404 24.48 -1.89 1.76
CA THR A 404 25.34 -1.53 2.92
C THR A 404 24.75 -0.35 3.68
N ALA A 405 24.96 -0.37 5.00
CA ALA A 405 24.41 0.54 6.01
C ALA A 405 25.03 1.96 6.02
N GLU A 406 25.26 2.58 4.86
CA GLU A 406 25.81 3.95 4.78
C GLU A 406 24.77 5.00 4.40
N ALA A 407 24.94 6.17 5.04
CA ALA A 407 24.19 7.43 4.92
C ALA A 407 23.44 7.63 3.60
N TYR A 408 22.13 7.92 3.71
CA TYR A 408 21.22 8.42 2.66
C TYR A 408 21.85 8.52 1.26
N LYS A 409 21.99 7.38 0.58
CA LYS A 409 22.46 7.34 -0.80
C LYS A 409 21.25 7.51 -1.71
N ILE A 410 21.30 8.51 -2.57
CA ILE A 410 20.23 8.77 -3.53
C ILE A 410 19.99 7.52 -4.38
N SER A 411 18.80 6.95 -4.28
CA SER A 411 18.42 5.78 -5.06
C SER A 411 18.49 6.08 -6.56
N ARG A 412 19.07 5.15 -7.31
CA ARG A 412 19.04 5.16 -8.79
C ARG A 412 17.90 4.33 -9.36
N ASP A 413 17.17 3.62 -8.51
CA ASP A 413 16.00 2.85 -8.95
C ASP A 413 14.84 3.81 -9.23
N ARG A 414 14.34 3.83 -10.46
CA ARG A 414 13.16 4.62 -10.83
C ARG A 414 11.90 4.19 -10.06
N TYR A 415 11.80 2.91 -9.72
CA TYR A 415 10.57 2.29 -9.24
C TYR A 415 10.61 1.87 -7.77
N GLY A 416 11.56 2.40 -7.00
CA GLY A 416 11.61 2.21 -5.55
C GLY A 416 10.42 2.86 -4.84
N SER A 417 10.00 2.25 -3.74
CA SER A 417 8.93 2.77 -2.87
C SER A 417 9.49 3.56 -1.70
N ILE A 418 8.73 4.55 -1.24
CA ILE A 418 9.08 5.35 -0.06
C ILE A 418 9.14 4.49 1.22
N GLY A 419 8.38 3.40 1.29
CA GLY A 419 8.36 2.48 2.43
C GLY A 419 9.57 1.55 2.53
N ALA A 420 10.29 1.33 1.42
CA ALA A 420 11.55 0.57 1.42
C ALA A 420 12.78 1.47 1.61
N ASN A 421 12.73 2.71 1.09
CA ASN A 421 13.92 3.55 0.92
C ASN A 421 13.84 4.92 1.61
N GLY A 422 12.72 5.27 2.23
CA GLY A 422 12.41 6.63 2.68
C GLY A 422 12.13 7.59 1.52
N ALA A 423 11.87 8.87 1.82
CA ALA A 423 11.73 9.90 0.77
C ALA A 423 13.10 10.20 0.16
N GLN A 424 13.21 10.08 -1.16
CA GLN A 424 14.43 10.21 -1.94
C GLN A 424 14.41 11.45 -2.83
N GLY A 425 15.59 11.87 -3.30
CA GLY A 425 15.71 13.04 -4.20
C GLY A 425 15.45 14.38 -3.53
N LEU A 426 15.61 14.47 -2.21
CA LEU A 426 15.42 15.69 -1.41
C LEU A 426 16.62 16.66 -1.43
N VAL A 427 17.51 16.59 -2.42
CA VAL A 427 18.81 17.32 -2.41
C VAL A 427 18.68 18.84 -2.35
N ASP A 428 17.62 19.39 -2.94
CA ASP A 428 17.32 20.82 -2.93
C ASP A 428 16.43 21.21 -1.73
N GLN A 429 16.25 20.30 -0.78
CA GLN A 429 15.36 20.42 0.38
C GLN A 429 16.14 20.08 1.66
N SER A 430 15.87 20.78 2.75
CA SER A 430 16.48 20.42 4.04
C SER A 430 15.73 19.24 4.66
N PHE A 431 16.40 18.10 4.80
CA PHE A 431 15.83 16.90 5.42
C PHE A 431 16.76 16.35 6.49
N ARG A 432 16.25 15.42 7.31
CA ARG A 432 17.06 14.62 8.24
C ARG A 432 16.82 13.13 8.00
N ALA A 433 17.85 12.33 8.24
CA ALA A 433 17.74 10.88 8.32
C ALA A 433 18.24 10.46 9.71
N ILE A 434 17.42 9.71 10.45
CA ILE A 434 17.77 9.18 11.78
C ILE A 434 17.17 7.78 11.96
N ASP A 435 17.67 7.03 12.93
CA ASP A 435 17.09 5.75 13.32
C ASP A 435 15.84 5.96 14.20
N ILE A 436 14.91 5.02 14.13
CA ILE A 436 13.82 4.93 15.09
C ILE A 436 14.38 4.75 16.50
N GLN A 437 13.80 5.42 17.49
CA GLN A 437 14.30 5.40 18.86
C GLN A 437 13.46 4.46 19.73
N PRO A 438 14.11 3.66 20.60
CA PRO A 438 13.39 2.81 21.55
C PRO A 438 12.57 3.64 22.54
N LEU A 439 11.58 3.02 23.17
CA LEU A 439 10.72 3.68 24.14
C LEU A 439 11.45 4.32 25.33
N ASN A 440 12.63 3.84 25.72
CA ASN A 440 13.38 4.41 26.84
C ASN A 440 14.19 5.67 26.49
N LYS A 441 14.20 6.11 25.22
CA LYS A 441 14.97 7.25 24.76
C LYS A 441 14.08 8.31 24.12
N ASN A 442 14.00 9.49 24.71
CA ASN A 442 13.18 10.57 24.13
C ASN A 442 13.82 11.13 22.85
N TYR A 443 12.99 11.50 21.89
CA TYR A 443 13.43 12.27 20.72
C TYR A 443 13.83 13.68 21.13
N ASN A 444 15.08 14.07 20.83
CA ASN A 444 15.54 15.45 20.95
C ASN A 444 15.66 16.05 19.56
N TRP A 445 14.56 16.63 19.07
CA TRP A 445 14.49 17.19 17.72
C TRP A 445 15.38 18.41 17.49
N GLY A 446 15.80 19.09 18.56
CA GLY A 446 16.51 20.36 18.47
C GLY A 446 15.76 21.39 17.61
N ASN A 447 16.51 22.25 16.91
CA ASN A 447 15.92 23.19 15.96
C ASN A 447 15.60 22.48 14.64
N LEU A 448 14.31 22.41 14.26
CA LEU A 448 13.84 21.88 12.98
C LEU A 448 13.52 22.99 11.96
N ALA A 449 13.89 24.25 12.23
CA ALA A 449 13.66 25.34 11.28
C ALA A 449 14.27 25.01 9.91
N GLY A 450 13.47 25.12 8.86
CA GLY A 450 13.85 24.80 7.49
C GLY A 450 13.78 23.31 7.14
N VAL A 451 13.79 22.39 8.11
CA VAL A 451 13.63 20.95 7.84
C VAL A 451 12.21 20.69 7.35
N THR A 452 12.06 20.06 6.19
CA THR A 452 10.76 19.77 5.57
C THR A 452 10.39 18.30 5.64
N CYS A 453 11.37 17.40 5.74
CA CYS A 453 11.16 15.96 5.81
C CYS A 453 12.15 15.29 6.79
N ILE A 454 11.69 14.23 7.46
CA ILE A 454 12.50 13.36 8.30
C ILE A 454 12.28 11.93 7.83
N ASN A 455 13.35 11.29 7.34
CA ASN A 455 13.39 9.87 7.07
C ASN A 455 13.81 9.13 8.34
N ILE A 456 13.00 8.16 8.75
CA ILE A 456 13.22 7.32 9.92
C ILE A 456 13.54 5.91 9.42
N ASP A 457 14.75 5.44 9.69
CA ASP A 457 15.08 4.03 9.52
C ASP A 457 14.41 3.22 10.64
N GLY A 458 13.42 2.42 10.26
CA GLY A 458 12.65 1.57 11.15
C GLY A 458 13.22 0.16 11.30
N ALA A 459 14.32 -0.21 10.63
CA ALA A 459 14.79 -1.59 10.50
C ALA A 459 15.11 -2.27 11.85
N SER A 460 15.46 -1.52 12.89
CA SER A 460 15.69 -2.10 14.22
C SER A 460 14.42 -2.55 14.94
N VAL A 461 13.25 -2.06 14.52
CA VAL A 461 11.93 -2.32 15.12
C VAL A 461 11.05 -3.11 14.17
N ILE A 462 10.95 -2.67 12.91
CA ILE A 462 10.12 -3.25 11.85
C ILE A 462 10.96 -4.26 11.10
N ASN A 463 11.08 -5.48 11.64
CA ASN A 463 11.95 -6.52 11.09
C ASN A 463 11.40 -7.94 11.19
N ASN A 464 10.18 -8.10 11.71
CA ASN A 464 9.56 -9.41 11.83
C ASN A 464 8.53 -9.64 10.72
N GLY A 465 8.57 -10.80 10.06
CA GLY A 465 7.55 -11.17 9.09
C GLY A 465 7.98 -12.31 8.19
N THR A 466 7.01 -12.91 7.50
CA THR A 466 7.23 -14.08 6.65
C THR A 466 7.18 -13.72 5.17
N PHE A 467 7.77 -14.56 4.32
CA PHE A 467 7.54 -14.49 2.88
C PHE A 467 6.03 -14.60 2.58
N PRO A 468 5.48 -13.86 1.59
CA PRO A 468 6.17 -12.96 0.66
C PRO A 468 6.36 -11.52 1.17
N THR A 469 5.57 -11.06 2.13
CA THR A 469 5.49 -9.62 2.46
C THR A 469 6.62 -9.12 3.36
N GLY A 470 7.32 -10.01 4.07
CA GLY A 470 8.33 -9.63 5.06
C GLY A 470 7.70 -8.79 6.17
N ALA A 471 8.41 -7.77 6.65
CA ALA A 471 7.96 -6.91 7.77
C ALA A 471 6.88 -5.87 7.39
N HIS A 472 6.22 -5.99 6.23
CA HIS A 472 5.24 -5.00 5.78
C HIS A 472 4.04 -4.79 6.73
N SER A 473 3.67 -5.85 7.47
CA SER A 473 2.57 -5.83 8.45
C SER A 473 3.08 -5.71 9.89
N ASP A 474 4.37 -5.52 10.10
CA ASP A 474 5.01 -5.41 11.41
C ASP A 474 4.94 -3.98 11.95
N ILE A 475 3.70 -3.50 12.13
CA ILE A 475 3.38 -2.06 12.23
C ILE A 475 2.70 -1.66 13.53
N GLU A 476 2.60 -2.58 14.49
CA GLU A 476 1.96 -2.34 15.80
C GLU A 476 2.97 -2.14 16.94
N HIS A 477 4.20 -1.75 16.59
CA HIS A 477 5.26 -1.49 17.57
C HIS A 477 5.05 -0.15 18.28
N PRO A 478 5.18 -0.10 19.62
CA PRO A 478 4.99 1.13 20.39
C PRO A 478 5.99 2.24 20.01
N GLU A 479 7.18 1.90 19.51
CA GLU A 479 8.19 2.85 19.02
C GLU A 479 7.67 3.73 17.87
N ILE A 480 6.82 3.17 17.00
CA ILE A 480 6.20 3.90 15.88
C ILE A 480 5.30 5.02 16.44
N PHE A 481 4.51 4.71 17.46
CA PHE A 481 3.61 5.68 18.08
C PHE A 481 4.33 6.67 19.00
N HIS A 482 5.45 6.25 19.61
CA HIS A 482 6.35 7.15 20.33
C HIS A 482 6.94 8.21 19.41
N LEU A 483 7.41 7.81 18.23
CA LEU A 483 7.83 8.74 17.19
C LEU A 483 6.69 9.68 16.77
N ALA A 484 5.51 9.13 16.44
CA ALA A 484 4.36 9.91 15.98
C ALA A 484 3.92 10.96 17.01
N LEU A 485 3.83 10.59 18.29
CA LEU A 485 3.51 11.51 19.38
C LEU A 485 4.63 12.54 19.61
N SER A 486 5.89 12.13 19.52
CA SER A 486 7.02 13.04 19.77
C SER A 486 7.13 14.17 18.74
N ILE A 487 6.71 13.93 17.50
CA ILE A 487 6.70 14.96 16.45
C ILE A 487 5.40 15.77 16.49
N SER A 488 4.27 15.18 16.87
CA SER A 488 2.97 15.87 16.93
C SER A 488 2.86 16.88 18.08
N LEU A 489 3.57 16.61 19.18
CA LEU A 489 3.55 17.40 20.41
C LEU A 489 4.63 18.49 20.50
N ARG A 490 5.34 18.73 19.41
CA ARG A 490 6.28 19.86 19.28
C ARG A 490 5.53 21.16 19.00
#